data_AF-A0A929NWF1-F1
#
_entry.id   AF-A0A929NWF1-F1
#
_cell.length_a   1.000
_cell.length_b   1.000
_cell.length_c   1.000
_cell.angle_alpha   90.00
_cell.angle_beta   90.00
_cell.angle_gamma   90.00
#
_symmetry.space_group_name_H-M   'P 1'
#
loop_
_entity.id
_entity.type
_entity.pdbx_description
1 polymer ?
#
loop_
_entity_poly.entity_id
_entity_poly.type
_entity_poly.pdbx_seq_one_letter_code
_entity_poly.pdbx_strand_id
1 'polypeptide(L)'
;MAKGRKKNKQAGETSGETRRKMKPWKWTVIGGAVVLAGLMGWQWQWTKGVETAFLEHARSGEESLEHVKAGHDAGGGHIVPGQSIGYPDRFPTSGPHDQKWIDPGVYDTVQPSTKLVHSVEHGMVVIYYDAPSPEAMTKLEDWASLYKGPWSGVVVTPGPGIGEE
;
A
#
# COMPACT_ATOMS: atom_id res chain seq x y z
N MET A 1 -17.96 16.15 94.53
CA MET A 1 -18.61 14.94 95.07
C MET A 1 -18.40 13.78 94.10
N ALA A 2 -17.97 12.62 94.62
CA ALA A 2 -17.85 11.24 94.07
C ALA A 2 -17.25 11.02 92.65
N LYS A 3 -16.01 10.52 92.48
CA LYS A 3 -15.47 9.12 92.55
C LYS A 3 -15.92 8.16 91.43
N GLY A 4 -14.96 7.62 90.66
CA GLY A 4 -15.11 6.39 89.85
C GLY A 4 -13.86 6.07 89.02
N ARG A 5 -13.38 4.82 89.00
CA ARG A 5 -12.01 4.38 88.66
C ARG A 5 -12.02 3.18 87.67
N LYS A 6 -11.03 3.09 86.75
CA LYS A 6 -10.52 1.90 85.99
C LYS A 6 -11.44 1.34 84.86
N LYS A 7 -11.00 0.74 83.72
CA LYS A 7 -9.78 -0.04 83.35
C LYS A 7 -9.72 -0.28 81.80
N ASN A 8 -8.54 -0.13 81.19
CA ASN A 8 -7.81 -1.00 80.22
C ASN A 8 -8.54 -1.98 79.25
N LYS A 9 -8.28 -1.93 77.92
CA LYS A 9 -7.53 -2.95 77.10
C LYS A 9 -7.83 -2.95 75.57
N GLN A 10 -6.72 -3.06 74.82
CA GLN A 10 -6.44 -3.89 73.61
C GLN A 10 -7.02 -3.58 72.21
N ALA A 11 -6.08 -3.28 71.32
CA ALA A 11 -5.69 -3.99 70.08
C ALA A 11 -6.69 -4.17 68.91
N GLY A 12 -6.18 -3.92 67.70
CA GLY A 12 -6.67 -4.48 66.44
C GLY A 12 -6.64 -3.48 65.28
N GLU A 13 -5.70 -3.67 64.33
CA GLU A 13 -6.01 -3.88 62.90
C GLU A 13 -6.23 -2.57 62.10
N THR A 14 -5.70 -2.33 60.90
CA THR A 14 -5.01 -3.13 59.89
C THR A 14 -4.31 -2.14 58.95
N SER A 15 -3.14 -2.52 58.42
CA SER A 15 -2.51 -1.84 57.29
C SER A 15 -3.43 -2.05 56.06
N GLY A 16 -4.34 -1.10 55.84
CA GLY A 16 -5.21 -1.07 54.68
C GLY A 16 -4.44 -0.55 53.47
N GLU A 17 -3.64 -1.41 52.85
CA GLU A 17 -3.12 -1.16 51.51
C GLU A 17 -4.33 -1.08 50.57
N THR A 18 -4.81 0.14 50.30
CA THR A 18 -5.86 0.38 49.32
C THR A 18 -5.34 -0.04 47.95
N ARG A 19 -5.59 -1.31 47.58
CA ARG A 19 -5.50 -1.79 46.20
C ARG A 19 -6.48 -0.94 45.38
N ARG A 20 -5.97 0.15 44.84
CA ARG A 20 -6.70 1.07 43.95
C ARG A 20 -7.14 0.25 42.75
N LYS A 21 -8.37 -0.30 42.78
CA LYS A 21 -8.95 -1.06 41.68
C LYS A 21 -8.88 -0.18 40.43
N MET A 22 -7.99 -0.53 39.51
CA MET A 22 -7.82 0.23 38.28
C MET A 22 -9.17 0.24 37.54
N LYS A 23 -9.67 1.44 37.22
CA LYS A 23 -10.93 1.60 36.47
C LYS A 23 -10.82 0.83 35.15
N PRO A 24 -11.86 0.06 34.74
CA PRO A 24 -11.83 -0.88 33.62
C PRO A 24 -11.43 -0.23 32.28
N TRP A 25 -11.63 1.08 32.14
CA TRP A 25 -11.17 1.88 31.00
C TRP A 25 -9.67 1.74 30.70
N LYS A 26 -8.82 1.63 31.73
CA LYS A 26 -7.36 1.52 31.51
C LYS A 26 -6.99 0.21 30.82
N TRP A 27 -7.68 -0.88 31.13
CA TRP A 27 -7.44 -2.19 30.51
C TRP A 27 -7.97 -2.27 29.08
N THR A 28 -9.08 -1.60 28.77
CA THR A 28 -9.58 -1.50 27.39
C THR A 28 -8.67 -0.63 26.52
N VAL A 29 -8.12 0.46 27.03
CA VAL A 29 -7.15 1.30 26.29
C VAL A 29 -5.84 0.54 26.05
N ILE A 30 -5.32 -0.14 27.07
CA ILE A 30 -4.10 -0.96 26.92
C ILE A 30 -4.35 -2.12 25.95
N GLY A 31 -5.46 -2.84 26.08
CA GLY A 31 -5.84 -3.92 25.16
C GLY A 31 -5.97 -3.43 23.72
N GLY A 32 -6.64 -2.29 23.50
CA GLY A 32 -6.75 -1.68 22.18
C GLY A 32 -5.40 -1.29 21.57
N ALA A 33 -4.49 -0.71 22.37
CA ALA A 33 -3.15 -0.36 21.92
C ALA A 33 -2.32 -1.59 21.51
N VAL A 34 -2.42 -2.69 22.26
CA VAL A 34 -1.73 -3.95 21.93
C VAL A 34 -2.26 -4.54 20.62
N VAL A 35 -3.57 -4.53 20.39
CA VAL A 35 -4.16 -4.99 19.13
C VAL A 35 -3.67 -4.14 17.96
N LEU A 36 -3.69 -2.82 18.08
CA LEU A 36 -3.18 -1.92 17.04
C LEU A 36 -1.70 -2.15 16.75
N ALA A 37 -0.86 -2.32 17.78
CA ALA A 37 0.55 -2.64 17.60
C ALA A 37 0.76 -3.98 16.89
N GLY A 38 -0.03 -5.00 17.24
CA GLY A 38 -0.03 -6.30 16.57
C GLY A 38 -0.40 -6.21 15.09
N LEU A 39 -1.45 -5.44 14.75
CA LEU A 39 -1.86 -5.20 13.36
C LEU A 39 -0.80 -4.43 12.57
N MET A 40 -0.19 -3.40 13.16
CA MET A 40 0.92 -2.67 12.53
C MET A 40 2.15 -3.56 12.31
N GLY A 41 2.51 -4.39 13.30
CA GLY A 41 3.62 -5.33 13.18
C GLY A 41 3.37 -6.40 12.11
N TRP A 42 2.15 -6.93 12.04
CA TRP A 42 1.74 -7.87 10.99
C TRP A 42 1.77 -7.23 9.60
N GLN A 43 1.20 -6.03 9.45
CA GLN A 43 1.24 -5.28 8.20
C GLN A 43 2.68 -5.02 7.74
N TRP A 44 3.55 -4.59 8.66
CA TRP A 44 4.96 -4.34 8.38
C TRP A 44 5.67 -5.62 7.92
N GLN A 45 5.49 -6.73 8.62
CA GLN A 45 6.06 -8.01 8.26
C GLN A 45 5.57 -8.49 6.88
N TRP A 46 4.29 -8.32 6.58
CA TRP A 46 3.74 -8.65 5.27
C TRP A 46 4.37 -7.82 4.16
N THR A 47 4.40 -6.48 4.31
CA THR A 47 5.04 -5.60 3.31
C THR A 47 6.52 -5.91 3.08
N LYS A 48 7.26 -6.28 4.13
CA LYS A 48 8.66 -6.72 4.02
C LYS A 48 8.81 -8.04 3.27
N GLY A 49 7.87 -8.97 3.46
CA GLY A 49 7.81 -10.21 2.69
C GLY A 49 7.61 -9.95 1.21
N VAL A 50 6.64 -9.09 0.86
CA VAL A 50 6.34 -8.72 -0.53
C VAL A 50 7.53 -7.99 -1.18
N GLU A 51 8.15 -7.04 -0.48
CA GLU A 51 9.35 -6.32 -0.96
C GLU A 51 10.52 -7.28 -1.22
N THR A 52 10.75 -8.23 -0.31
CA THR A 52 11.80 -9.24 -0.47
C THR A 52 11.56 -10.10 -1.70
N ALA A 53 10.33 -10.62 -1.88
CA ALA A 53 9.96 -11.41 -3.04
C ALA A 53 10.06 -10.60 -4.35
N PHE A 54 9.67 -9.32 -4.32
CA PHE A 54 9.85 -8.42 -5.46
C PHE A 54 11.33 -8.27 -5.84
N LEU A 55 12.21 -7.98 -4.87
CA LEU A 55 13.64 -7.79 -5.13
C LEU A 55 14.32 -9.08 -5.61
N GLU A 56 13.89 -10.24 -5.10
CA GLU A 56 14.34 -11.54 -5.59
C GLU A 56 13.92 -11.76 -7.06
N HIS A 57 12.65 -11.49 -7.38
CA HIS A 57 12.15 -11.57 -8.75
C HIS A 57 12.86 -10.59 -9.69
N ALA A 58 13.05 -9.33 -9.27
CA ALA A 58 13.76 -8.32 -10.04
C ALA A 58 15.20 -8.75 -10.35
N ARG A 59 15.89 -9.36 -9.38
CA ARG A 59 17.23 -9.92 -9.60
C ARG A 59 17.20 -11.12 -10.55
N SER A 60 16.23 -12.03 -10.39
CA SER A 60 16.12 -13.21 -11.27
C SER A 60 15.78 -12.84 -12.72
N GLY A 61 15.12 -11.70 -12.93
CA GLY A 61 14.72 -11.20 -14.24
C GLY A 61 15.77 -10.33 -14.93
N GLU A 62 17.01 -10.27 -14.44
CA GLU A 62 18.07 -9.44 -15.03
C GLU A 62 18.31 -9.79 -16.50
N GLU A 63 18.27 -11.07 -16.86
CA GLU A 63 18.37 -11.51 -18.26
C GLU A 63 17.22 -10.99 -19.13
N SER A 64 16.02 -10.80 -18.57
CA SER A 64 14.86 -10.27 -19.30
C SER A 64 15.02 -8.80 -19.71
N LEU A 65 16.02 -8.09 -19.18
CA LEU A 65 16.34 -6.72 -19.61
C LEU A 65 16.78 -6.65 -21.07
N GLU A 66 17.23 -7.76 -21.67
CA GLU A 66 17.57 -7.82 -23.10
C GLU A 66 16.37 -7.54 -24.01
N HIS A 67 15.15 -7.72 -23.51
CA HIS A 67 13.92 -7.44 -24.24
C HIS A 67 13.42 -6.01 -24.08
N VAL A 68 14.08 -5.19 -23.25
CA VAL A 68 13.70 -3.78 -23.04
C VAL A 68 14.00 -2.99 -24.30
N LYS A 69 12.97 -2.31 -24.80
CA LYS A 69 13.05 -1.40 -25.94
C LYS A 69 12.79 0.02 -25.47
N ALA A 70 13.63 0.95 -25.90
CA ALA A 70 13.30 2.37 -25.78
C ALA A 70 12.25 2.72 -26.83
N GLY A 71 11.11 3.26 -26.38
CA GLY A 71 10.08 3.79 -27.27
C GLY A 71 10.52 5.06 -27.99
N HIS A 72 9.73 5.48 -28.99
CA HIS A 72 9.94 6.75 -29.65
C HIS A 72 9.67 7.92 -28.68
N ASP A 73 10.59 8.89 -28.62
CA ASP A 73 10.35 10.16 -27.94
C ASP A 73 9.52 11.09 -28.84
N ALA A 74 8.22 11.17 -28.54
CA ALA A 74 7.26 12.02 -29.24
C ALA A 74 7.08 13.39 -28.56
N GLY A 75 7.94 13.74 -27.60
CA GLY A 75 7.78 14.94 -26.77
C GLY A 75 6.60 14.83 -25.80
N GLY A 76 6.04 15.97 -25.42
CA GLY A 76 4.93 16.03 -24.46
C GLY A 76 3.89 17.08 -24.81
N GLY A 77 3.10 17.44 -23.81
CA GLY A 77 2.11 18.51 -23.91
C GLY A 77 0.71 18.05 -23.49
N HIS A 78 0.09 18.85 -22.64
CA HIS A 78 -1.27 18.57 -22.19
C HIS A 78 -2.31 18.86 -23.27
N ILE A 79 -3.17 17.89 -23.52
CA ILE A 79 -4.39 18.05 -24.31
C ILE A 79 -5.59 18.36 -23.40
N VAL A 80 -6.73 18.69 -24.00
CA VAL A 80 -7.97 18.93 -23.24
C VAL A 80 -8.39 17.63 -22.55
N PRO A 81 -8.82 17.66 -21.27
CA PRO A 81 -9.26 16.46 -20.57
C PRO A 81 -10.33 15.67 -21.33
N GLY A 82 -10.12 14.37 -21.49
CA GLY A 82 -11.01 13.46 -22.22
C GLY A 82 -10.87 13.53 -23.74
N GLN A 83 -9.97 14.35 -24.29
CA GLN A 83 -9.68 14.36 -25.72
C GLN A 83 -9.01 13.04 -26.14
N SER A 84 -9.56 12.41 -27.18
CA SER A 84 -8.94 11.24 -27.81
C SER A 84 -7.94 11.68 -28.87
N ILE A 85 -6.79 11.02 -28.92
CA ILE A 85 -5.80 11.18 -29.98
C ILE A 85 -5.31 9.80 -30.44
N GLY A 86 -4.80 9.72 -31.66
CA GLY A 86 -4.14 8.53 -32.16
C GLY A 86 -2.66 8.55 -31.82
N TYR A 87 -2.17 7.48 -31.21
CA TYR A 87 -0.74 7.23 -31.05
C TYR A 87 -0.25 6.27 -32.14
N PRO A 88 1.02 6.38 -32.58
CA PRO A 88 1.60 5.43 -33.52
C PRO A 88 1.80 4.05 -32.87
N ASP A 89 2.16 4.03 -31.59
CA ASP A 89 2.37 2.81 -30.82
C ASP A 89 1.09 2.39 -30.10
N ARG A 90 0.85 1.08 -30.03
CA ARG A 90 -0.27 0.48 -29.29
C ARG A 90 -0.20 0.78 -27.79
N PHE A 91 1.02 0.77 -27.24
CA PHE A 91 1.33 1.05 -25.84
C PHE A 91 2.26 2.28 -25.77
N PRO A 92 1.72 3.49 -25.98
CA PRO A 92 2.53 4.70 -26.05
C PRO A 92 3.18 5.02 -24.70
N THR A 93 4.44 5.47 -24.75
CA THR A 93 5.22 5.89 -23.57
C THR A 93 5.57 7.38 -23.58
N SER A 94 5.20 8.12 -24.63
CA SER A 94 5.53 9.53 -24.86
C SER A 94 4.48 10.18 -25.78
N GLY A 95 4.48 11.51 -25.87
CA GLY A 95 3.61 12.31 -26.73
C GLY A 95 2.57 13.13 -25.97
N PRO A 96 1.70 13.88 -26.69
CA PRO A 96 0.64 14.66 -26.07
C PRO A 96 -0.30 13.77 -25.25
N HIS A 97 -0.77 14.23 -24.10
CA HIS A 97 -1.50 13.39 -23.15
C HIS A 97 -2.48 14.21 -22.30
N ASP A 98 -3.44 13.55 -21.66
CA ASP A 98 -4.49 14.18 -20.84
C ASP A 98 -3.86 14.89 -19.63
N GLN A 99 -4.44 15.98 -19.14
CA GLN A 99 -4.01 16.64 -17.89
C GLN A 99 -4.19 15.78 -16.64
N LYS A 100 -4.93 14.67 -16.73
CA LYS A 100 -5.17 13.73 -15.64
C LYS A 100 -4.41 12.43 -15.88
N TRP A 101 -3.61 12.01 -14.90
CA TRP A 101 -2.99 10.69 -14.87
C TRP A 101 -3.97 9.61 -14.37
N ILE A 102 -3.55 8.35 -14.48
CA ILE A 102 -4.18 7.20 -13.80
C ILE A 102 -3.46 6.97 -12.48
N ASP A 103 -4.23 6.90 -11.39
CA ASP A 103 -3.66 6.62 -10.06
C ASP A 103 -3.07 5.19 -10.01
N PRO A 104 -1.99 4.97 -9.24
CA PRO A 104 -1.41 3.65 -9.04
C PRO A 104 -2.44 2.64 -8.51
N GLY A 105 -2.41 1.42 -9.03
CA GLY A 105 -3.35 0.38 -8.66
C GLY A 105 -3.54 -0.66 -9.76
N VAL A 106 -4.45 -1.60 -9.49
CA VAL A 106 -4.85 -2.65 -10.42
C VAL A 106 -6.25 -2.35 -10.94
N TYR A 107 -6.40 -2.40 -12.25
CA TYR A 107 -7.64 -2.12 -12.96
C TYR A 107 -8.11 -3.38 -13.70
N ASP A 108 -9.42 -3.58 -13.74
CA ASP A 108 -10.09 -4.67 -14.47
C ASP A 108 -10.56 -4.24 -15.87
N THR A 109 -10.43 -2.94 -16.18
CA THR A 109 -10.86 -2.32 -17.42
C THR A 109 -9.69 -1.58 -18.05
N VAL A 110 -9.60 -1.64 -19.38
CA VAL A 110 -8.56 -0.92 -20.15
C VAL A 110 -8.60 0.56 -19.81
N GLN A 111 -7.49 1.10 -19.33
CA GLN A 111 -7.36 2.52 -19.03
C GLN A 111 -7.03 3.35 -20.29
N PRO A 112 -7.48 4.61 -20.37
CA PRO A 112 -7.18 5.48 -21.52
C PRO A 112 -5.67 5.71 -21.69
N SER A 113 -5.15 5.42 -22.87
CA SER A 113 -3.72 5.61 -23.19
C SER A 113 -3.23 7.04 -22.95
N THR A 114 -4.06 8.04 -23.25
CA THR A 114 -3.74 9.45 -22.98
C THR A 114 -3.55 9.77 -21.50
N LYS A 115 -4.13 9.00 -20.58
CA LYS A 115 -3.89 9.16 -19.14
C LYS A 115 -2.72 8.33 -18.65
N LEU A 116 -2.51 7.16 -19.27
CA LEU A 116 -1.37 6.29 -18.98
C LEU A 116 -0.04 6.94 -19.39
N VAL A 117 0.00 7.67 -20.52
CA VAL A 117 1.19 8.45 -20.91
C VAL A 117 1.53 9.51 -19.86
N HIS A 118 0.52 10.18 -19.26
CA HIS A 118 0.76 11.11 -18.15
C HIS A 118 1.30 10.37 -16.91
N SER A 119 0.76 9.21 -16.55
CA SER A 119 1.32 8.37 -15.47
C SER A 119 2.80 8.05 -15.73
N VAL A 120 3.17 7.71 -16.97
CA VAL A 120 4.57 7.47 -17.35
C VAL A 120 5.42 8.74 -17.31
N GLU A 121 4.89 9.91 -17.73
CA GLU A 121 5.57 11.21 -17.58
C GLU A 121 5.92 11.51 -16.12
N HIS A 122 5.04 11.13 -15.19
CA HIS A 122 5.28 11.25 -13.74
C HIS A 122 6.27 10.22 -13.17
N GLY A 123 6.78 9.30 -13.99
CA GLY A 123 7.72 8.25 -13.57
C GLY A 123 7.05 6.98 -13.03
N MET A 124 5.74 6.81 -13.24
CA MET A 124 5.07 5.55 -12.90
C MET A 124 5.42 4.45 -13.90
N VAL A 125 5.33 3.20 -13.44
CA VAL A 125 5.41 2.02 -14.30
C VAL A 125 4.01 1.59 -14.68
N VAL A 126 3.73 1.47 -15.98
CA VAL A 126 2.47 0.92 -16.49
C VAL A 126 2.71 -0.51 -16.98
N ILE A 127 1.98 -1.47 -16.41
CA ILE A 127 2.02 -2.88 -16.78
C ILE A 127 0.70 -3.23 -17.47
N TYR A 128 0.79 -3.68 -18.71
CA TYR A 128 -0.34 -4.22 -19.45
C TYR A 128 -0.42 -5.74 -19.26
N TYR A 129 -1.61 -6.29 -19.07
CA TYR A 129 -1.84 -7.73 -18.96
C TYR A 129 -3.00 -8.19 -19.86
N ASP A 130 -3.00 -9.44 -20.31
CA ASP A 130 -4.14 -10.02 -21.04
C ASP A 130 -4.80 -11.13 -20.21
N ALA A 131 -4.20 -12.33 -20.22
CA ALA A 131 -4.67 -13.48 -19.44
C ALA A 131 -3.53 -14.07 -18.58
N PRO A 132 -3.04 -13.34 -17.56
CA PRO A 132 -2.01 -13.87 -16.65
C PRO A 132 -2.55 -15.06 -15.86
N SER A 133 -1.65 -15.96 -15.44
CA SER A 133 -2.02 -16.99 -14.46
C SER A 133 -2.46 -16.33 -13.14
N PRO A 134 -3.26 -17.01 -12.30
CA PRO A 134 -3.65 -16.47 -11.00
C PRO A 134 -2.44 -16.07 -10.14
N GLU A 135 -1.37 -16.86 -10.18
CA GLU A 135 -0.12 -16.55 -9.47
C GLU A 135 0.55 -15.28 -10.00
N ALA A 136 0.62 -15.11 -11.33
CA ALA A 136 1.17 -13.89 -11.92
C ALA A 136 0.32 -12.67 -11.57
N MET A 137 -1.01 -12.82 -11.55
CA MET A 137 -1.91 -11.75 -11.14
C MET A 137 -1.71 -11.33 -9.68
N THR A 138 -1.58 -12.30 -8.77
CA THR A 138 -1.24 -12.01 -7.36
C THR A 138 0.07 -11.23 -7.24
N LYS A 139 1.11 -11.56 -8.02
CA LYS A 139 2.36 -10.80 -8.02
C LYS A 139 2.16 -9.35 -8.48
N LEU A 140 1.37 -9.13 -9.53
CA LEU A 140 1.07 -7.78 -10.00
C LEU A 140 0.31 -6.95 -8.96
N GLU A 141 -0.66 -7.55 -8.27
CA GLU A 141 -1.39 -6.93 -7.16
C GLU A 141 -0.45 -6.58 -6.00
N ASP A 142 0.42 -7.50 -5.63
CA ASP A 142 1.43 -7.33 -4.60
C ASP A 142 2.38 -6.16 -4.94
N TRP A 143 2.88 -6.09 -6.18
CA TRP A 143 3.76 -5.00 -6.63
C TRP A 143 3.05 -3.65 -6.66
N ALA A 144 1.82 -3.59 -7.17
CA ALA A 144 0.99 -2.39 -7.09
C ALA A 144 0.68 -1.98 -5.64
N SER A 145 0.61 -2.95 -4.71
CA SER A 145 0.40 -2.69 -3.29
C SER A 145 1.60 -2.02 -2.60
N LEU A 146 2.82 -2.31 -3.08
CA LEU A 146 4.07 -1.72 -2.60
C LEU A 146 4.26 -0.29 -3.13
N TYR A 147 3.97 -0.07 -4.41
CA TYR A 147 4.29 1.17 -5.13
C TYR A 147 3.03 1.98 -5.43
N LYS A 148 2.64 2.83 -4.47
CA LYS A 148 1.41 3.66 -4.52
C LYS A 148 1.66 5.15 -4.72
N GLY A 149 2.91 5.56 -4.92
CA GLY A 149 3.29 6.97 -5.00
C GLY A 149 2.82 7.60 -6.31
N PRO A 150 2.37 8.87 -6.31
CA PRO A 150 1.97 9.56 -7.54
C PRO A 150 3.13 9.86 -8.52
N TRP A 151 4.38 9.54 -8.14
CA TRP A 151 5.59 9.77 -8.94
C TRP A 151 6.47 8.52 -9.07
N SER A 152 6.00 7.39 -8.55
CA SER A 152 6.79 6.15 -8.43
C SER A 152 5.90 4.92 -8.30
N GLY A 153 4.64 5.05 -8.69
CA GLY A 153 3.63 4.02 -8.53
C GLY A 153 3.62 3.03 -9.68
N VAL A 154 2.87 1.95 -9.47
CA VAL A 154 2.62 0.93 -10.51
C VAL A 154 1.14 0.96 -10.88
N VAL A 155 0.86 1.09 -12.17
CA VAL A 155 -0.48 0.97 -12.75
C VAL A 155 -0.53 -0.35 -13.51
N VAL A 156 -1.45 -1.23 -13.15
CA VAL A 156 -1.69 -2.52 -13.83
C VAL A 156 -3.04 -2.45 -14.52
N THR A 157 -3.07 -2.59 -15.84
CA THR A 157 -4.29 -2.44 -16.66
C THR A 157 -4.38 -3.53 -17.72
N PRO A 158 -5.58 -3.94 -18.15
CA PRO A 158 -5.71 -4.84 -19.28
C PRO A 158 -5.10 -4.23 -20.56
N GLY A 159 -4.47 -5.08 -21.36
CA GLY A 159 -3.99 -4.87 -22.72
C GLY A 159 -4.24 -6.15 -23.53
N PRO A 160 -5.49 -6.43 -23.93
CA PRO A 160 -5.87 -7.70 -24.57
C PRO A 160 -5.09 -7.95 -25.85
N GLY A 161 -4.64 -9.18 -26.09
CA GLY A 161 -3.84 -9.57 -27.27
C GLY A 161 -2.38 -9.09 -27.21
N ILE A 162 -1.81 -8.92 -26.01
CA ILE A 162 -0.38 -8.65 -25.84
C ILE A 162 0.42 -9.94 -26.08
N GLY A 163 1.46 -9.87 -26.93
CA GLY A 163 2.28 -11.03 -27.28
C GLY A 163 1.79 -11.85 -28.49
N GLU A 164 0.72 -11.42 -29.16
CA GLU A 164 0.23 -12.00 -30.43
C GLU A 164 0.90 -11.37 -31.68
N GLU A 165 1.96 -10.59 -31.50
CA GLU A 165 2.68 -9.83 -32.53
C GLU A 165 3.90 -10.58 -33.12
#